data_AF-A0AAD4H5L3-F1
#
_entry.id   AF-A0AAD4H5L3-F1
#
_cell.length_a   1.000
_cell.length_b   1.000
_cell.length_c   1.000
_cell.angle_alpha   90.00
_cell.angle_beta   90.00
_cell.angle_gamma   90.00
#
_symmetry.space_group_name_H-M   'P 1'
#
loop_
_entity.id
_entity.type
_entity.pdbx_description
1 polymer ?
#
loop_
_entity_poly.entity_id
_entity_poly.type
_entity_poly.pdbx_seq_one_letter_code
_entity_poly.pdbx_strand_id
1 'polypeptide(L)'
;MAIDSALSCAVLKTSWAHPEYGQVLASCSFDRSVIVWEESYHDAVKKWTPVATLRDGNGTVQDVEFAPNHLGLRLAIVAADGLVKIYEAMDVTSLAHWTMIDSFPVGEGPSKDEEGNHCLSWSTSKFTSQMMVVGCAKDHVAKIFRQDHNNKWQACEVLGGHGGVVHDVSWAPNMGRSYNLIATACKDGHVRIFKLTDDSQGGALTGGWSRKMFNVTCIADFADHNAEVWRVEWNVTGTILSSSGKRHTLETGSA
;
A
#
# COMPACT_ATOMS: atom_id res chain seq x y z
N MET A 1 -21.09 11.14 -9.71
CA MET A 1 -20.89 12.42 -10.42
C MET A 1 -20.49 13.58 -9.49
N ALA A 2 -20.58 13.47 -8.15
CA ALA A 2 -20.16 14.54 -7.22
C ALA A 2 -18.67 14.53 -6.83
N ILE A 3 -17.98 13.38 -6.95
CA ILE A 3 -16.56 13.24 -6.58
C ILE A 3 -15.65 13.92 -7.61
N ASP A 4 -16.03 13.89 -8.90
CA ASP A 4 -15.24 14.45 -10.01
C ASP A 4 -15.11 15.98 -9.96
N SER A 5 -16.04 16.69 -9.31
CA SER A 5 -16.05 18.16 -9.29
C SER A 5 -15.17 18.80 -8.22
N ALA A 6 -14.67 18.04 -7.23
CA ALA A 6 -13.84 18.61 -6.17
C ALA A 6 -12.33 18.44 -6.39
N LEU A 7 -11.94 17.53 -7.28
CA LEU A 7 -10.55 17.34 -7.67
C LEU A 7 -10.27 18.16 -8.93
N SER A 8 -9.15 18.89 -8.91
CA SER A 8 -8.74 19.74 -10.02
C SER A 8 -8.02 18.96 -11.14
N CYS A 9 -7.75 17.67 -10.92
CA CYS A 9 -7.04 16.80 -11.85
C CYS A 9 -7.51 15.34 -11.75
N ALA A 10 -6.90 14.46 -12.54
CA ALA A 10 -7.24 13.04 -12.61
C ALA A 10 -7.00 12.32 -11.27
N VAL A 11 -7.98 11.50 -10.86
CA VAL A 11 -7.87 10.57 -9.73
C VAL A 11 -6.94 9.42 -10.10
N LEU A 12 -5.99 9.10 -9.24
CA LEU A 12 -5.02 8.02 -9.47
C LEU A 12 -5.42 6.73 -8.75
N LYS A 13 -5.74 6.83 -7.45
CA LYS A 13 -6.15 5.72 -6.60
C LYS A 13 -7.24 6.17 -5.62
N THR A 14 -8.00 5.19 -5.16
CA THR A 14 -9.02 5.38 -4.12
C THR A 14 -8.94 4.23 -3.13
N SER A 15 -9.20 4.50 -1.85
CA SER A 15 -9.23 3.47 -0.80
C SER A 15 -10.42 3.69 0.12
N TRP A 16 -11.08 2.61 0.51
CA TRP A 16 -12.20 2.62 1.45
C TRP A 16 -11.71 2.45 2.87
N ALA A 17 -12.26 3.22 3.81
CA ALA A 17 -12.03 2.97 5.21
C ALA A 17 -12.81 1.73 5.67
N HIS A 18 -12.44 1.19 6.83
CA HIS A 18 -13.21 0.12 7.45
C HIS A 18 -14.63 0.62 7.80
N PRO A 19 -15.71 -0.17 7.57
CA PRO A 19 -17.08 0.27 7.81
C PRO A 19 -17.42 0.68 9.25
N GLU A 20 -16.56 0.33 10.21
CA GLU A 20 -16.72 0.78 11.62
C GLU A 20 -16.62 2.29 11.78
N TYR A 21 -15.94 2.98 10.85
CA TYR A 21 -15.81 4.43 10.81
C TYR A 21 -16.88 5.09 9.94
N GLY A 22 -17.91 4.35 9.54
CA GLY A 22 -18.92 4.80 8.59
C GLY A 22 -18.49 4.61 7.13
N GLN A 23 -19.15 5.33 6.23
CA GLN A 23 -18.93 5.26 4.80
C GLN A 23 -17.93 6.33 4.38
N VAL A 24 -16.65 5.97 4.50
CA VAL A 24 -15.52 6.89 4.26
C VAL A 24 -14.66 6.38 3.10
N LEU A 25 -14.33 7.29 2.20
CA LEU A 25 -13.49 7.04 1.02
C LEU A 25 -12.36 8.05 0.99
N ALA A 26 -11.16 7.61 0.62
CA ALA A 26 -10.05 8.50 0.31
C ALA A 26 -9.75 8.41 -1.19
N SER A 27 -9.41 9.54 -1.81
CA SER A 27 -8.98 9.59 -3.21
C SER A 27 -7.74 10.46 -3.33
N CYS A 28 -6.72 9.97 -4.04
CA CYS A 28 -5.55 10.77 -4.40
C CYS A 28 -5.63 11.25 -5.86
N SER A 29 -5.02 12.39 -6.12
CA SER A 29 -5.07 13.08 -7.41
C SER A 29 -3.69 13.58 -7.85
N PHE A 30 -3.55 13.80 -9.15
CA PHE A 30 -2.34 14.35 -9.75
C PHE A 30 -1.97 15.76 -9.23
N ASP A 31 -2.93 16.50 -8.68
CA ASP A 31 -2.70 17.83 -8.06
C ASP A 31 -2.05 17.77 -6.66
N ARG A 32 -1.50 16.61 -6.29
CA ARG A 32 -0.85 16.33 -4.99
C ARG A 32 -1.81 16.34 -3.80
N SER A 33 -3.11 16.34 -4.04
CA SER A 33 -4.11 16.32 -2.99
C SER A 33 -4.61 14.90 -2.71
N VAL A 34 -4.90 14.66 -1.43
CA VAL A 34 -5.75 13.56 -1.01
C VAL A 34 -7.00 14.14 -0.37
N ILE A 35 -8.17 13.75 -0.87
CA ILE A 35 -9.44 14.15 -0.30
C ILE A 35 -10.04 12.95 0.43
N VAL A 36 -10.49 13.19 1.66
CA VAL A 36 -11.30 12.25 2.43
C VAL A 36 -12.75 12.66 2.27
N TRP A 37 -13.59 11.70 1.92
CA TRP A 37 -15.01 11.86 1.64
C TRP A 37 -15.82 11.04 2.62
N GLU A 38 -16.96 11.59 3.03
CA GLU A 38 -17.95 10.89 3.85
C GLU A 38 -19.30 10.86 3.12
N GLU A 39 -19.97 9.71 3.14
CA GLU A 39 -21.35 9.60 2.69
C GLU A 39 -22.30 10.10 3.79
N SER A 40 -23.05 11.16 3.48
CA SER A 40 -24.14 11.66 4.31
C SER A 40 -25.48 11.48 3.60
N TYR A 41 -26.56 11.42 4.39
CA TYR A 41 -27.92 11.43 3.88
C TYR A 41 -28.52 12.82 4.07
N HIS A 42 -28.91 13.46 2.97
CA HIS A 42 -29.68 14.68 2.99
C HIS A 42 -30.97 14.45 2.21
N ASP A 43 -32.13 14.60 2.86
CA ASP A 43 -33.45 14.37 2.26
C ASP A 43 -33.60 13.01 1.55
N ALA A 44 -33.11 11.92 2.18
CA ALA A 44 -33.07 10.56 1.63
C ALA A 44 -32.22 10.38 0.36
N VAL A 45 -31.46 11.40 -0.05
CA VAL A 45 -30.49 11.32 -1.15
C VAL A 45 -29.09 11.12 -0.57
N LYS A 46 -28.38 10.11 -1.10
CA LYS A 46 -26.98 9.85 -0.80
C LYS A 46 -26.11 10.98 -1.37
N LYS A 47 -25.32 11.62 -0.51
CA LYS A 47 -24.40 12.69 -0.90
C LYS A 47 -23.02 12.41 -0.34
N TRP A 48 -22.03 12.41 -1.23
CA TRP A 48 -20.63 12.39 -0.85
C TRP A 48 -20.13 13.81 -0.64
N THR A 49 -19.62 14.09 0.55
CA THR A 49 -19.08 15.40 0.90
C THR A 49 -17.60 15.29 1.25
N PRO A 50 -16.73 16.17 0.73
CA PRO A 50 -15.34 16.21 1.17
C PRO A 50 -15.31 16.71 2.61
N VAL A 51 -14.69 15.93 3.50
CA VAL A 51 -14.56 16.25 4.93
C VAL A 51 -13.15 16.70 5.29
N ALA A 52 -12.14 16.24 4.56
CA ALA A 52 -10.76 16.71 4.72
C ALA A 52 -10.01 16.77 3.38
N THR A 53 -8.97 17.58 3.33
CA THR A 53 -8.04 17.66 2.19
C THR A 53 -6.62 17.75 2.71
N LEU A 54 -5.78 16.77 2.36
CA LEU A 54 -4.38 16.66 2.74
C LEU A 54 -3.52 17.15 1.59
N ARG A 55 -2.65 18.15 1.81
CA ARG A 55 -1.82 18.81 0.77
C ARG A 55 -0.38 19.06 1.20
N ASP A 56 0.21 18.14 1.96
CA ASP A 56 1.54 18.40 2.56
C ASP A 56 2.71 17.87 1.69
N GLY A 57 2.43 17.28 0.52
CA GLY A 57 3.41 16.63 -0.35
C GLY A 57 4.07 17.56 -1.36
N ASN A 58 5.34 17.30 -1.68
CA ASN A 58 6.04 18.04 -2.75
C ASN A 58 5.81 17.40 -4.13
N GLY A 59 5.59 16.07 -4.17
CA GLY A 59 5.28 15.33 -5.39
C GLY A 59 3.82 14.87 -5.50
N THR A 60 3.46 14.37 -6.68
CA THR A 60 2.16 13.74 -6.95
C THR A 60 1.96 12.50 -6.08
N VAL A 61 0.78 12.38 -5.47
CA VAL A 61 0.43 11.22 -4.63
C VAL A 61 0.11 10.04 -5.55
N GLN A 62 0.95 9.01 -5.52
CA GLN A 62 0.87 7.86 -6.43
C GLN A 62 -0.08 6.77 -5.90
N ASP A 63 -0.13 6.60 -4.58
CA ASP A 63 -0.99 5.61 -3.94
C ASP A 63 -1.51 6.08 -2.59
N VAL A 64 -2.67 5.53 -2.20
CA VAL A 64 -3.38 5.85 -0.96
C VAL A 64 -4.07 4.60 -0.44
N GLU A 65 -3.86 4.24 0.83
CA GLU A 65 -4.50 3.08 1.45
C GLU A 65 -4.80 3.31 2.92
N PHE A 66 -6.05 3.06 3.32
CA PHE A 66 -6.43 3.01 4.73
C PHE A 66 -5.74 1.83 5.43
N ALA A 67 -5.23 2.09 6.63
CA ALA A 67 -4.63 1.06 7.45
C ALA A 67 -5.71 0.08 7.97
N PRO A 68 -5.30 -1.14 8.37
CA PRO A 68 -6.18 -2.05 9.08
C PRO A 68 -6.83 -1.41 10.30
N ASN A 69 -8.11 -1.70 10.48
CA ASN A 69 -9.00 -1.03 11.44
C ASN A 69 -8.54 -1.10 12.91
N HIS A 70 -7.83 -2.17 13.28
CA HIS A 70 -7.25 -2.35 14.61
C HIS A 70 -6.07 -1.40 14.93
N LEU A 71 -5.58 -0.65 13.93
CA LEU A 71 -4.55 0.39 14.10
C LEU A 71 -5.16 1.78 14.30
N GLY A 72 -6.50 1.89 14.34
CA GLY A 72 -7.22 3.16 14.30
C GLY A 72 -7.50 3.62 12.87
N LEU A 73 -8.14 4.78 12.75
CA LEU A 73 -8.45 5.38 11.47
C LEU A 73 -7.22 6.09 10.89
N ARG A 74 -6.38 5.32 10.20
CA ARG A 74 -5.14 5.79 9.59
C ARG A 74 -5.15 5.68 8.07
N LEU A 75 -4.45 6.58 7.43
CA LEU A 75 -4.30 6.65 5.98
C LEU A 75 -2.83 6.77 5.62
N ALA A 76 -2.28 5.78 4.91
CA ALA A 76 -0.96 5.91 4.30
C ALA A 76 -1.09 6.49 2.89
N ILE A 77 -0.15 7.37 2.56
CA ILE A 77 0.06 7.88 1.22
C ILE A 77 1.52 7.70 0.83
N VAL A 78 1.78 7.46 -0.45
CA VAL A 78 3.13 7.56 -1.01
C VAL A 78 3.10 8.50 -2.20
N ALA A 79 4.04 9.44 -2.23
CA ALA A 79 4.17 10.42 -3.28
C ALA A 79 5.40 10.13 -4.17
N ALA A 80 5.46 10.80 -5.32
CA ALA A 80 6.56 10.69 -6.28
C ALA A 80 7.93 11.10 -5.71
N ASP A 81 7.93 11.91 -4.64
CA ASP A 81 9.12 12.30 -3.87
C ASP A 81 9.70 11.16 -3.00
N GLY A 82 9.12 9.97 -3.08
CA GLY A 82 9.58 8.78 -2.37
C GLY A 82 9.33 8.83 -0.86
N LEU A 83 8.45 9.71 -0.37
CA LEU A 83 8.04 9.75 1.03
C LEU A 83 6.73 8.99 1.23
N VAL A 84 6.74 8.09 2.21
CA VAL A 84 5.52 7.55 2.81
C VAL A 84 5.13 8.43 3.97
N LYS A 85 3.88 8.88 4.00
CA LYS A 85 3.30 9.63 5.10
C LYS A 85 2.09 8.90 5.64
N ILE A 86 1.96 8.86 6.96
CA ILE A 86 0.83 8.23 7.63
C ILE A 86 0.08 9.32 8.39
N TYR A 87 -1.20 9.44 8.08
CA TYR A 87 -2.12 10.35 8.75
C TYR A 87 -3.07 9.56 9.66
N GLU A 88 -3.44 10.13 10.80
CA GLU A 88 -4.40 9.55 11.74
C GLU A 88 -5.50 10.57 12.03
N ALA A 89 -6.75 10.11 11.98
CA ALA A 89 -7.91 10.84 12.48
C ALA A 89 -8.05 10.56 13.99
N MET A 90 -7.53 11.48 14.81
CA MET A 90 -7.54 11.35 16.28
C MET A 90 -8.96 11.40 16.87
N ASP A 91 -9.88 12.05 16.17
CA ASP A 91 -11.30 12.09 16.51
C ASP A 91 -12.12 11.48 15.37
N VAL A 92 -12.52 10.23 15.54
CA VAL A 92 -13.33 9.49 14.54
C VAL A 92 -14.77 10.01 14.45
N THR A 93 -15.19 10.91 15.34
CA THR A 93 -16.51 11.57 15.24
C THR A 93 -16.49 12.82 14.37
N SER A 94 -15.30 13.39 14.13
CA SER A 94 -15.08 14.55 13.28
C SER A 94 -13.92 14.31 12.32
N LEU A 95 -14.26 13.85 11.11
CA LEU A 95 -13.28 13.48 10.08
C LEU A 95 -12.61 14.69 9.39
N ALA A 96 -12.80 15.89 9.93
CA ALA A 96 -12.20 17.13 9.40
C ALA A 96 -10.72 17.29 9.75
N HIS A 97 -10.25 16.60 10.80
CA HIS A 97 -8.90 16.77 11.33
C HIS A 97 -8.09 15.48 11.23
N TRP A 98 -7.02 15.55 10.44
CA TRP A 98 -6.06 14.48 10.22
C TRP A 98 -4.66 14.96 10.59
N THR A 99 -3.95 14.21 11.43
CA THR A 99 -2.60 14.55 11.85
C THR A 99 -1.60 13.63 11.19
N MET A 100 -0.55 14.17 10.56
CA MET A 100 0.58 13.38 10.08
C MET A 100 1.38 12.86 11.28
N ILE A 101 1.25 11.57 11.57
CA ILE A 101 1.89 10.93 12.72
C ILE A 101 3.28 10.39 12.40
N ASP A 102 3.53 10.05 11.13
CA ASP A 102 4.80 9.50 10.67
C ASP A 102 5.09 9.94 9.23
N SER A 103 6.39 10.07 8.92
CA SER A 103 6.90 10.31 7.57
C SER A 103 8.28 9.67 7.44
N PHE A 104 8.48 8.85 6.42
CA PHE A 104 9.76 8.18 6.18
C PHE A 104 10.04 7.97 4.68
N PRO A 105 11.31 7.99 4.26
CA PRO A 105 11.67 7.77 2.86
C PRO A 105 11.67 6.29 2.49
N VAL A 106 11.26 5.98 1.26
CA VAL A 106 11.34 4.62 0.66
C VAL A 106 12.78 4.27 0.26
N GLY A 107 13.57 5.28 -0.12
CA GLY A 107 14.97 5.16 -0.52
C GLY A 107 15.91 5.92 0.40
N GLU A 108 17.09 6.31 -0.12
CA GLU A 108 18.08 7.12 0.58
C GLU A 108 17.66 8.59 0.67
N GLY A 109 16.56 8.85 1.37
CA GLY A 109 15.96 10.17 1.53
C GLY A 109 14.94 10.54 0.45
N PRO A 110 14.39 11.76 0.50
CA PRO A 110 13.43 12.25 -0.49
C PRO A 110 14.08 12.38 -1.87
N SER A 111 13.44 11.84 -2.89
CA SER A 111 13.86 12.03 -4.28
C SER A 111 13.50 13.45 -4.73
N LYS A 112 14.36 14.05 -5.56
CA LYS A 112 14.02 15.26 -6.33
C LYS A 112 13.28 14.91 -7.63
N ASP A 113 13.17 13.62 -7.93
CA ASP A 113 12.55 13.13 -9.15
C ASP A 113 11.02 13.13 -8.95
N GLU A 114 10.32 14.00 -9.66
CA GLU A 114 8.85 14.13 -9.58
C GLU A 114 8.10 13.01 -10.33
N GLU A 115 8.83 12.07 -10.96
CA GLU A 115 8.29 11.01 -11.82
C GLU A 115 8.35 9.60 -11.18
N GLY A 116 8.59 9.51 -9.87
CA GLY A 116 8.59 8.24 -9.15
C GLY A 116 7.21 7.55 -9.20
N ASN A 117 7.15 6.31 -9.69
CA ASN A 117 5.97 5.46 -9.54
C ASN A 117 6.11 4.62 -8.26
N HIS A 118 5.18 4.81 -7.33
CA HIS A 118 5.16 4.13 -6.05
C HIS A 118 3.78 3.56 -5.79
N CYS A 119 3.74 2.37 -5.22
CA CYS A 119 2.54 1.70 -4.77
C CYS A 119 2.77 1.18 -3.36
N LEU A 120 1.73 1.03 -2.56
CA LEU A 120 1.85 0.53 -1.20
C LEU A 120 0.76 -0.48 -0.88
N SER A 121 0.99 -1.33 0.12
CA SER A 121 -0.03 -2.20 0.68
C SER A 121 0.25 -2.56 2.13
N TRP A 122 -0.77 -2.47 3.00
CA TRP A 122 -0.65 -2.76 4.42
C TRP A 122 -0.67 -4.25 4.72
N SER A 123 0.14 -4.68 5.69
CA SER A 123 -0.07 -5.97 6.34
C SER A 123 -1.32 -5.91 7.20
N THR A 124 -2.24 -6.86 7.00
CA THR A 124 -3.51 -6.94 7.73
C THR A 124 -3.43 -7.73 9.04
N SER A 125 -2.25 -8.23 9.38
CA SER A 125 -2.03 -9.05 10.58
C SER A 125 -2.24 -8.25 11.87
N LYS A 126 -3.07 -8.79 12.78
CA LYS A 126 -3.30 -8.25 14.13
C LYS A 126 -2.27 -8.70 15.16
N PHE A 127 -1.47 -9.72 14.82
CA PHE A 127 -0.63 -10.45 15.78
C PHE A 127 0.86 -10.20 15.58
N THR A 128 1.22 -9.40 14.58
CA THR A 128 2.60 -9.01 14.28
C THR A 128 2.73 -7.51 14.41
N SER A 129 3.96 -7.00 14.48
CA SER A 129 4.20 -5.57 14.35
C SER A 129 3.61 -5.02 13.05
N GLN A 130 3.31 -3.73 13.03
CA GLN A 130 2.80 -3.04 11.86
C GLN A 130 3.80 -3.14 10.72
N MET A 131 3.31 -3.54 9.55
CA MET A 131 4.13 -3.72 8.36
C MET A 131 3.38 -3.22 7.14
N MET A 132 4.15 -2.82 6.14
CA MET A 132 3.63 -2.50 4.81
C MET A 132 4.69 -2.85 3.76
N VAL A 133 4.25 -3.09 2.54
CA VAL A 133 5.12 -3.19 1.37
C VAL A 133 4.98 -1.93 0.54
N VAL A 134 6.09 -1.45 -0.01
CA VAL A 134 6.12 -0.28 -0.90
C VAL A 134 6.92 -0.61 -2.16
N GLY A 135 6.31 -0.44 -3.33
CA GLY A 135 6.98 -0.53 -4.62
C GLY A 135 7.90 0.67 -4.87
N CYS A 136 9.13 0.41 -5.28
CA CYS A 136 10.12 1.44 -5.62
C CYS A 136 10.38 1.42 -7.14
N ALA A 137 9.91 2.46 -7.85
CA ALA A 137 10.16 2.57 -9.30
C ALA A 137 11.64 2.59 -9.66
N LYS A 138 12.44 3.40 -8.95
CA LYS A 138 13.85 3.65 -9.28
C LYS A 138 14.73 2.42 -9.13
N ASP A 139 14.48 1.67 -8.07
CA ASP A 139 15.31 0.50 -7.73
C ASP A 139 14.80 -0.79 -8.39
N HIS A 140 13.62 -0.75 -9.05
CA HIS A 140 12.94 -1.94 -9.59
C HIS A 140 12.80 -3.05 -8.53
N VAL A 141 12.38 -2.67 -7.31
CA VAL A 141 12.13 -3.60 -6.21
C VAL A 141 10.90 -3.17 -5.43
N ALA A 142 10.34 -4.07 -4.62
CA ALA A 142 9.45 -3.68 -3.53
C ALA A 142 10.17 -3.84 -2.19
N LYS A 143 9.99 -2.90 -1.26
CA LYS A 143 10.61 -2.93 0.07
C LYS A 143 9.54 -3.14 1.13
N ILE A 144 9.84 -3.98 2.11
CA ILE A 144 8.98 -4.22 3.26
C ILE A 144 9.44 -3.32 4.40
N PHE A 145 8.54 -2.49 4.89
CA PHE A 145 8.75 -1.66 6.06
C PHE A 145 8.05 -2.27 7.27
N ARG A 146 8.71 -2.22 8.42
CA ARG A 146 8.18 -2.66 9.71
C ARG A 146 8.38 -1.56 10.73
N GLN A 147 7.39 -1.36 11.59
CA GLN A 147 7.51 -0.48 12.72
C GLN A 147 8.27 -1.17 13.86
N ASP A 148 9.33 -0.53 14.36
CA ASP A 148 10.12 -1.01 15.49
C ASP A 148 9.45 -0.71 16.86
N HIS A 149 10.10 -1.11 17.95
CA HIS A 149 9.59 -0.88 19.31
C HIS A 149 9.56 0.60 19.73
N ASN A 150 10.25 1.47 18.99
CA ASN A 150 10.27 2.93 19.20
C ASN A 150 9.27 3.65 18.28
N ASN A 151 8.33 2.92 17.68
CA ASN A 151 7.36 3.40 16.70
C ASN A 151 7.98 3.96 15.41
N LYS A 152 9.24 3.63 15.09
CA LYS A 152 9.90 4.08 13.87
C LYS A 152 9.78 3.04 12.77
N TRP A 153 9.43 3.50 11.57
CA TRP A 153 9.40 2.66 10.37
C TRP A 153 10.80 2.43 9.83
N GLN A 154 11.15 1.16 9.60
CA GLN A 154 12.43 0.75 9.03
C GLN A 154 12.22 -0.26 7.91
N ALA A 155 13.00 -0.14 6.84
CA ALA A 155 13.06 -1.15 5.79
C ALA A 155 13.70 -2.42 6.38
N CYS A 156 12.98 -3.53 6.35
CA CYS A 156 13.44 -4.81 6.90
C CYS A 156 13.80 -5.83 5.82
N GLU A 157 13.12 -5.81 4.67
CA GLU A 157 13.37 -6.75 3.57
C GLU A 157 13.17 -6.10 2.21
N VAL A 158 13.78 -6.70 1.18
CA VAL A 158 13.68 -6.26 -0.22
C VAL A 158 13.22 -7.43 -1.09
N LEU A 159 12.13 -7.23 -1.82
CA LEU A 159 11.58 -8.11 -2.83
C LEU A 159 12.18 -7.70 -4.19
N GLY A 160 13.21 -8.42 -4.63
CA GLY A 160 13.86 -8.19 -5.92
C GLY A 160 13.46 -9.18 -7.00
N GLY A 161 14.18 -9.13 -8.12
CA GLY A 161 13.95 -10.00 -9.29
C GLY A 161 13.06 -9.37 -10.36
N HIS A 162 12.65 -8.11 -10.19
CA HIS A 162 11.85 -7.39 -11.18
C HIS A 162 12.73 -6.81 -12.29
N GLY A 163 12.33 -7.04 -13.55
CA GLY A 163 13.00 -6.50 -14.74
C GLY A 163 12.57 -5.08 -15.12
N GLY A 164 11.79 -4.41 -14.28
CA GLY A 164 11.28 -3.07 -14.53
C GLY A 164 10.49 -2.50 -13.36
N VAL A 165 9.75 -1.41 -13.63
CA VAL A 165 8.95 -0.71 -12.62
C VAL A 165 7.90 -1.65 -12.02
N VAL A 166 7.82 -1.68 -10.68
CA VAL A 166 6.72 -2.33 -9.96
C VAL A 166 5.52 -1.39 -9.99
N HIS A 167 4.48 -1.79 -10.72
CA HIS A 167 3.28 -0.98 -10.92
C HIS A 167 2.29 -1.06 -9.77
N ASP A 168 2.24 -2.21 -9.09
CA ASP A 168 1.31 -2.45 -7.99
C ASP A 168 1.85 -3.53 -7.06
N VAL A 169 1.47 -3.45 -5.79
CA VAL A 169 1.79 -4.43 -4.75
C VAL A 169 0.54 -4.75 -3.96
N SER A 170 0.40 -5.99 -3.50
CA SER A 170 -0.73 -6.38 -2.65
C SER A 170 -0.29 -7.37 -1.59
N TRP A 171 -0.52 -7.01 -0.32
CA TRP A 171 -0.28 -7.87 0.81
C TRP A 171 -1.49 -8.77 1.07
N ALA A 172 -1.29 -10.09 1.04
CA ALA A 172 -2.39 -11.03 1.20
C ALA A 172 -2.87 -11.08 2.66
N PRO A 173 -4.20 -11.07 2.92
CA PRO A 173 -4.75 -11.32 4.25
C PRO A 173 -4.22 -12.61 4.89
N ASN A 174 -3.68 -12.52 6.10
CA ASN A 174 -3.08 -13.67 6.78
C ASN A 174 -4.14 -14.48 7.57
N MET A 175 -5.03 -15.17 6.86
CA MET A 175 -6.08 -16.00 7.48
C MET A 175 -5.54 -17.34 7.99
N GLY A 176 -4.75 -17.30 9.05
CA GLY A 176 -4.25 -18.50 9.75
C GLY A 176 -3.00 -19.13 9.15
N ARG A 177 -2.30 -18.44 8.24
CA ARG A 177 -0.99 -18.88 7.73
C ARG A 177 0.11 -18.48 8.72
N SER A 178 1.14 -19.31 8.83
CA SER A 178 2.37 -18.98 9.58
C SER A 178 3.32 -18.07 8.81
N TYR A 179 2.92 -17.61 7.62
CA TYR A 179 3.71 -16.81 6.70
C TYR A 179 2.84 -15.78 6.00
N ASN A 180 3.46 -14.69 5.58
CA ASN A 180 2.81 -13.68 4.76
C ASN A 180 3.04 -13.97 3.27
N LEU A 181 2.09 -13.53 2.45
CA LEU A 181 2.20 -13.56 1.00
C LEU A 181 2.09 -12.13 0.48
N ILE A 182 2.95 -11.77 -0.45
CA ILE A 182 2.93 -10.46 -1.09
C ILE A 182 3.00 -10.70 -2.59
N ALA A 183 2.08 -10.09 -3.33
CA ALA A 183 2.10 -10.12 -4.78
C ALA A 183 2.60 -8.79 -5.34
N THR A 184 3.30 -8.85 -6.47
CA THR A 184 3.80 -7.66 -7.19
C THR A 184 3.44 -7.75 -8.67
N ALA A 185 2.93 -6.67 -9.24
CA ALA A 185 2.72 -6.48 -10.68
C ALA A 185 3.85 -5.63 -11.26
N CYS A 186 4.45 -6.07 -12.37
CA CYS A 186 5.63 -5.41 -12.92
C CYS A 186 5.51 -5.10 -14.41
N LYS A 187 6.24 -4.07 -14.83
CA LYS A 187 6.41 -3.63 -16.22
C LYS A 187 7.01 -4.72 -17.12
N ASP A 188 7.82 -5.61 -16.55
CA ASP A 188 8.38 -6.74 -17.30
C ASP A 188 7.33 -7.76 -17.77
N GLY A 189 6.07 -7.60 -17.33
CA GLY A 189 4.95 -8.46 -17.66
C GLY A 189 4.77 -9.65 -16.73
N HIS A 190 5.49 -9.65 -15.61
CA HIS A 190 5.42 -10.71 -14.61
C HIS A 190 4.58 -10.32 -13.40
N VAL A 191 3.83 -11.31 -12.89
CA VAL A 191 3.23 -11.31 -11.56
C VAL A 191 4.04 -12.24 -10.68
N ARG A 192 4.59 -11.71 -9.59
CA ARG A 192 5.40 -12.48 -8.65
C ARG A 192 4.71 -12.59 -7.30
N ILE A 193 4.78 -13.77 -6.69
CA ILE A 193 4.30 -14.03 -5.33
C ILE A 193 5.49 -14.35 -4.44
N PHE A 194 5.68 -13.52 -3.42
CA PHE A 194 6.72 -13.67 -2.41
C PHE A 194 6.12 -14.23 -1.13
N LYS A 195 6.79 -15.25 -0.58
CA LYS A 195 6.51 -15.81 0.73
C LYS A 195 7.49 -15.26 1.75
N LEU A 196 6.94 -14.76 2.85
CA LEU A 196 7.68 -14.18 3.97
C LEU A 196 7.44 -15.04 5.21
N THR A 197 8.47 -15.76 5.66
CA THR A 197 8.44 -16.55 6.91
C THR A 197 9.35 -15.90 7.95
N ASP A 198 8.88 -15.81 9.18
CA ASP A 198 9.68 -15.32 10.29
C ASP A 198 10.80 -16.32 10.61
N ASP A 199 12.06 -15.87 10.49
CA ASP A 199 13.25 -16.69 10.76
C ASP A 199 13.81 -16.43 12.18
N SER A 200 13.09 -15.67 13.02
CA SER A 200 13.53 -15.33 14.38
C SER A 200 13.67 -16.53 15.32
N GLN A 201 13.16 -17.71 14.96
CA GLN A 201 13.31 -18.94 15.74
C GLN A 201 14.46 -19.87 15.27
N GLY A 202 15.15 -19.53 14.17
CA GLY A 202 16.27 -20.28 13.62
C GLY A 202 17.62 -19.94 14.25
N GLY A 203 17.85 -20.35 15.50
CA GLY A 203 19.20 -20.45 16.08
C GLY A 203 19.74 -19.22 16.80
N ALA A 204 19.73 -19.28 18.14
CA ALA A 204 20.79 -18.68 18.94
C ALA A 204 22.15 -19.23 18.45
N LEU A 205 23.22 -18.44 18.63
CA LEU A 205 24.62 -18.73 18.27
C LEU A 205 25.09 -18.22 16.89
N THR A 206 25.05 -16.90 16.67
CA THR A 206 26.14 -16.17 15.98
C THR A 206 25.90 -14.67 16.15
N GLY A 207 26.80 -14.00 16.86
CA GLY A 207 26.76 -12.56 17.05
C GLY A 207 27.11 -11.83 15.76
N GLY A 208 26.17 -11.06 15.24
CA GLY A 208 26.36 -10.14 14.13
C GLY A 208 25.12 -9.28 13.96
N TRP A 209 25.27 -7.96 14.00
CA TRP A 209 24.20 -6.96 13.89
C TRP A 209 23.64 -6.81 12.46
N SER A 210 23.33 -7.90 11.78
CA SER A 210 22.57 -7.90 10.53
C SER A 210 21.94 -9.29 10.31
N ARG A 211 20.97 -9.63 11.16
CA ARG A 211 20.13 -10.80 10.91
C ARG A 211 18.97 -10.34 10.03
N LYS A 212 18.84 -10.94 8.84
CA LYS A 212 17.60 -10.84 8.04
C LYS A 212 16.46 -11.25 8.95
N MET A 213 15.45 -10.38 9.07
CA MET A 213 14.35 -10.59 9.99
C MET A 213 13.41 -11.67 9.47
N PHE A 214 13.30 -11.77 8.14
CA PHE A 214 12.47 -12.75 7.49
C PHE A 214 13.25 -13.51 6.43
N ASN A 215 12.84 -14.75 6.22
CA ASN A 215 13.20 -15.49 5.03
C ASN A 215 12.19 -15.13 3.92
N VAL A 216 12.70 -14.46 2.88
CA VAL A 216 11.94 -14.06 1.70
C VAL A 216 12.25 -15.01 0.56
N THR A 217 11.22 -15.64 0.00
CA THR A 217 11.33 -16.49 -1.20
C THR A 217 10.30 -16.09 -2.24
N CYS A 218 10.72 -15.98 -3.51
CA CYS A 218 9.77 -15.92 -4.62
C CYS A 218 9.26 -17.34 -4.86
N ILE A 219 7.97 -17.58 -4.61
CA ILE A 219 7.35 -18.91 -4.72
C ILE A 219 6.58 -19.09 -6.02
N ALA A 220 6.28 -17.99 -6.72
CA ALA A 220 5.67 -18.03 -8.05
C ALA A 220 6.09 -16.81 -8.87
N ASP A 221 6.30 -17.03 -10.16
CA ASP A 221 6.64 -16.02 -11.17
C ASP A 221 5.87 -16.33 -12.46
N PHE A 222 4.79 -15.60 -12.71
CA PHE A 222 3.87 -15.80 -13.83
C PHE A 222 4.10 -14.76 -14.91
N ALA A 223 4.31 -15.19 -16.15
CA ALA A 223 4.55 -14.31 -17.31
C ALA A 223 3.37 -14.27 -18.30
N ASP A 224 2.20 -14.73 -17.87
CA ASP A 224 1.07 -15.07 -18.76
C ASP A 224 0.47 -13.84 -19.49
N HIS A 225 0.60 -12.64 -18.92
CA HIS A 225 0.13 -11.40 -19.54
C HIS A 225 0.86 -11.05 -20.83
N ASN A 226 2.12 -11.49 -20.99
CA ASN A 226 3.01 -11.18 -22.13
C ASN A 226 3.06 -9.67 -22.48
N ALA A 227 2.80 -8.83 -21.48
CA ALA A 227 2.73 -7.37 -21.52
C ALA A 227 2.71 -6.83 -20.09
N GLU A 228 2.94 -5.53 -19.91
CA GLU A 228 2.94 -4.84 -18.61
C GLU A 228 1.71 -5.17 -17.77
N VAL A 229 1.94 -5.55 -16.50
CA VAL A 229 0.89 -5.80 -15.51
C VAL A 229 0.71 -4.55 -14.65
N TRP A 230 -0.51 -4.05 -14.57
CA TRP A 230 -0.83 -2.76 -13.94
C TRP A 230 -1.40 -2.85 -12.53
N ARG A 231 -2.14 -3.93 -12.24
CA ARG A 231 -2.79 -4.13 -10.95
C ARG A 231 -2.69 -5.57 -10.51
N VAL A 232 -2.58 -5.74 -9.20
CA VAL A 232 -2.66 -7.05 -8.54
C VAL A 232 -3.41 -6.89 -7.22
N GLU A 233 -4.34 -7.79 -6.94
CA GLU A 233 -5.16 -7.73 -5.73
C GLU A 233 -5.47 -9.13 -5.20
N TRP A 234 -5.20 -9.35 -3.92
CA TRP A 234 -5.69 -10.51 -3.20
C TRP A 234 -7.15 -10.35 -2.82
N ASN A 235 -7.91 -11.44 -2.90
CA ASN A 235 -9.23 -11.47 -2.31
C ASN A 235 -9.18 -11.34 -0.77
N VAL A 236 -10.33 -11.12 -0.14
CA VAL A 236 -10.47 -10.95 1.32
C VAL A 236 -9.89 -12.13 2.12
N THR A 237 -9.85 -13.34 1.53
CA THR A 237 -9.28 -14.52 2.19
C THR A 237 -7.79 -14.74 1.95
N GLY A 238 -7.18 -13.98 1.04
CA GLY A 238 -5.79 -14.17 0.64
C GLY A 238 -5.52 -15.54 0.01
N THR A 239 -6.50 -16.09 -0.72
CA THR A 239 -6.43 -17.41 -1.41
C THR A 239 -6.54 -17.29 -2.93
N ILE A 240 -7.10 -16.20 -3.42
CA ILE A 240 -7.23 -15.93 -4.87
C ILE A 240 -6.51 -14.63 -5.15
N LEU A 241 -5.70 -14.64 -6.21
CA LEU A 241 -5.03 -13.46 -6.73
C LEU A 241 -5.63 -13.09 -8.08
N SER A 242 -6.01 -11.82 -8.22
CA SER A 242 -6.43 -11.23 -9.50
C SER A 242 -5.32 -10.34 -10.03
N SER A 243 -5.07 -10.40 -11.33
CA SER A 243 -4.09 -9.52 -12.00
C SER A 243 -4.66 -8.97 -13.31
N SER A 244 -4.27 -7.75 -13.66
CA SER A 244 -4.70 -7.11 -14.90
C SER A 244 -3.52 -6.47 -15.64
N GLY A 245 -3.40 -6.74 -16.94
CA GLY A 245 -2.38 -6.19 -17.81
C GLY A 245 -2.95 -5.46 -19.03
N LYS A 246 -2.05 -5.01 -19.92
CA LYS A 246 -2.40 -4.23 -21.13
C LYS A 246 -3.21 -5.01 -22.17
N ARG A 247 -3.25 -6.35 -22.09
CA ARG A 247 -4.14 -7.19 -22.90
C ARG A 247 -5.40 -7.49 -22.08
N HIS A 248 -6.57 -7.47 -22.72
CA HIS A 248 -7.91 -7.61 -22.10
C HIS A 248 -8.20 -8.98 -21.44
N THR A 249 -7.24 -9.59 -20.76
CA THR A 249 -7.39 -10.85 -20.05
C THR A 249 -7.37 -10.56 -18.55
N LEU A 250 -8.52 -10.74 -17.89
CA LEU A 250 -8.60 -10.85 -16.44
C LEU A 250 -8.35 -12.32 -16.10
N GLU A 251 -7.26 -12.59 -15.42
CA GLU A 251 -6.91 -13.96 -15.02
C GLU A 251 -7.05 -14.08 -13.50
N THR A 252 -7.82 -15.09 -13.09
CA THR A 252 -7.98 -15.48 -11.68
C THR A 252 -7.19 -16.76 -11.46
N GLY A 253 -6.13 -16.67 -10.66
CA GLY A 253 -5.30 -17.82 -10.28
C GLY A 253 -5.59 -18.24 -8.84
N SER A 254 -5.81 -19.54 -8.62
CA SER A 254 -5.79 -20.12 -7.27
C SER A 254 -4.34 -20.36 -6.86
N ALA A 255 -3.90 -19.76 -5.75
CA ALA A 255 -2.58 -19.95 -5.17
C ALA A 255 -2.53 -21.17 -4.23
#